data_AF-A0A2V5SEN3-F1
#
_entry.id   AF-A0A2V5SEN3-F1
#
_cell.length_a   1.000
_cell.length_b   1.000
_cell.length_c   1.000
_cell.angle_alpha   90.00
_cell.angle_beta   90.00
_cell.angle_gamma   90.00
#
_symmetry.space_group_name_H-M   'P 1'
#
loop_
_entity.id
_entity.type
_entity.pdbx_description
1 polymer ?
#
loop_
_entity_poly.entity_id
_entity_poly.type
_entity_poly.pdbx_seq_one_letter_code
_entity_poly.pdbx_strand_id
1 'polypeptide(L)'
;MVPAIPLAHKTRESERAQEIQRILGILHQWGIHTLGQLAALNPDELAVRLGTVAVKLWQRANGCSQRLLKLVLPPESFIESFEFENEIETVEPLLFMLRRFLQQLAIRLNAIYLVAKEIQLRITFSDKSHYERIFKIPQPTNNEEVLFRMLHTHLENFTSRHPILSVELEARPTRPARQQFGFFETALRDPAQLHETLARLIGLLGPDRVGRPVLEETHRPDAFRMEPFAWEMRDEPVQNDGGRIPLRRFRTRKSAAVLLDGKKPAHVRRATTNGVVVAQTGPYPLSGNWWDEQAWARMEWDVQVVDGTLLRCHVSEDGWEIDGIYD
;
A
#
# COMPACT_ATOMS: atom_id res chain seq x y z
N MET A 1 -13.44 5.13 -6.26
CA MET A 1 -14.63 5.50 -7.05
C MET A 1 -14.98 4.28 -7.90
N VAL A 2 -15.87 3.42 -7.39
CA VAL A 2 -16.32 2.20 -8.09
C VAL A 2 -17.46 2.64 -9.02
N PRO A 3 -17.51 2.25 -10.30
CA PRO A 3 -18.57 2.72 -11.18
C PRO A 3 -19.90 2.11 -10.73
N ALA A 4 -20.81 2.97 -10.30
CA ALA A 4 -22.19 2.62 -10.00
C ALA A 4 -22.92 2.34 -11.33
N ILE A 5 -22.97 1.08 -11.76
CA ILE A 5 -23.67 0.67 -12.99
C ILE A 5 -25.10 0.09 -12.81
N PRO A 6 -25.72 -0.12 -11.62
CA PRO A 6 -27.10 -0.66 -11.61
C PRO A 6 -28.22 0.37 -11.89
N LEU A 7 -27.95 1.68 -11.76
CA LEU A 7 -29.02 2.70 -11.82
C LEU A 7 -29.55 2.93 -13.25
N ALA A 8 -28.67 2.95 -14.26
CA ALA A 8 -29.06 3.27 -15.64
C ALA A 8 -29.99 2.21 -16.28
N HIS A 9 -29.87 0.93 -15.88
CA HIS A 9 -30.75 -0.13 -16.37
C HIS A 9 -32.16 -0.03 -15.77
N LYS A 10 -32.27 0.25 -14.47
CA LYS A 10 -33.56 0.45 -13.79
C LYS A 10 -34.32 1.68 -14.31
N THR A 11 -33.61 2.78 -14.58
CA THR A 11 -34.24 4.00 -15.12
C THR A 11 -34.81 3.75 -16.51
N ARG A 12 -34.06 3.08 -17.40
CA ARG A 12 -34.53 2.74 -18.76
C ARG A 12 -35.67 1.72 -18.77
N GLU A 13 -35.68 0.78 -17.82
CA GLU A 13 -36.80 -0.16 -17.68
C GLU A 13 -38.08 0.53 -17.18
N SER A 14 -37.95 1.48 -16.25
CA SER A 14 -39.06 2.29 -15.74
C SER A 14 -39.66 3.20 -16.82
N GLU A 15 -38.82 3.93 -17.57
CA GLU A 15 -39.24 4.77 -18.69
C GLU A 15 -39.98 3.96 -19.76
N ARG A 16 -39.43 2.79 -20.10
CA ARG A 16 -40.05 1.89 -21.08
C ARG A 16 -41.38 1.32 -20.59
N ALA A 17 -41.52 1.05 -19.29
CA ALA A 17 -42.79 0.60 -18.70
C ALA A 17 -43.86 1.69 -18.77
N GLN A 18 -43.50 2.95 -18.49
CA GLN A 18 -44.41 4.10 -18.60
C GLN A 18 -44.85 4.35 -20.06
N GLU A 19 -43.93 4.23 -21.01
CA GLU A 19 -44.24 4.37 -22.44
C GLU A 19 -45.20 3.27 -22.92
N ILE A 20 -44.99 2.02 -22.50
CA ILE A 20 -45.90 0.90 -22.80
C ILE A 20 -47.28 1.16 -22.21
N GLN A 21 -47.35 1.65 -20.97
CA GLN A 21 -48.62 1.92 -20.30
C GLN A 21 -49.41 3.05 -20.99
N ARG A 22 -48.71 4.07 -21.49
CA ARG A 22 -49.32 5.12 -22.34
C ARG A 22 -49.88 4.55 -23.64
N ILE A 23 -49.12 3.69 -24.34
CA ILE A 23 -49.56 3.04 -25.58
C ILE A 23 -50.80 2.17 -25.34
N LEU A 24 -50.81 1.38 -24.26
CA LEU A 24 -51.97 0.57 -23.88
C LEU A 24 -53.21 1.42 -23.58
N GLY A 25 -53.04 2.58 -22.95
CA GLY A 25 -54.13 3.53 -22.73
C GLY A 25 -54.72 4.05 -24.04
N ILE A 26 -53.88 4.37 -25.03
CA ILE A 26 -54.32 4.83 -26.35
C ILE A 26 -55.04 3.70 -27.12
N LEU A 27 -54.49 2.48 -27.10
CA LEU A 27 -55.11 1.32 -27.75
C LEU A 27 -56.49 1.01 -27.15
N HIS A 28 -56.64 1.15 -25.83
CA HIS A 28 -57.91 0.97 -25.15
C HIS A 28 -58.94 2.04 -25.55
N GLN A 29 -58.51 3.29 -25.77
CA GLN A 29 -59.37 4.35 -26.31
C GLN A 29 -59.78 4.10 -27.77
N TRP A 30 -58.97 3.35 -28.53
CA TRP A 30 -59.30 2.93 -29.89
C TRP A 30 -60.15 1.65 -29.95
N GLY A 31 -60.56 1.10 -28.81
CA GLY A 31 -61.39 -0.10 -28.72
C GLY A 31 -60.64 -1.42 -28.89
N ILE A 32 -59.30 -1.40 -28.81
CA ILE A 32 -58.45 -2.58 -28.92
C ILE A 32 -58.18 -3.11 -27.52
N HIS A 33 -58.83 -4.22 -27.17
CA HIS A 33 -58.77 -4.84 -25.84
C HIS A 33 -58.12 -6.22 -25.85
N THR A 34 -57.89 -6.81 -27.04
CA THR A 34 -57.32 -8.17 -27.17
C THR A 34 -56.07 -8.19 -28.04
N LEU A 35 -55.20 -9.17 -27.81
CA LEU A 35 -54.00 -9.39 -28.64
C LEU A 35 -54.36 -9.71 -30.10
N GLY A 36 -55.48 -10.40 -30.35
CA GLY A 36 -55.97 -10.69 -31.70
C GLY A 36 -56.41 -9.44 -32.46
N GLN A 37 -57.05 -8.47 -31.78
CA GLN A 37 -57.39 -7.17 -32.37
C GLN A 37 -56.15 -6.35 -32.71
N LEU A 38 -55.13 -6.38 -31.85
CA LEU A 38 -53.84 -5.72 -32.12
C LEU A 38 -53.12 -6.37 -33.32
N ALA A 39 -53.14 -7.70 -33.40
CA ALA A 39 -52.51 -8.46 -34.48
C ALA A 39 -53.15 -8.22 -35.86
N ALA A 40 -54.44 -7.87 -35.90
CA ALA A 40 -55.18 -7.57 -37.13
C ALA A 40 -54.87 -6.18 -37.74
N LEU A 41 -54.17 -5.31 -37.01
CA LEU A 41 -53.83 -3.96 -37.48
C LEU A 41 -52.63 -3.97 -38.43
N ASN A 42 -52.58 -3.00 -39.34
CA ASN A 42 -51.44 -2.78 -40.22
C ASN A 42 -50.25 -2.22 -39.40
N PRO A 43 -49.07 -2.87 -39.41
CA PRO A 43 -47.90 -2.41 -38.66
C PRO A 43 -47.39 -1.03 -39.10
N ASP A 44 -47.57 -0.64 -40.37
CA ASP A 44 -47.11 0.65 -40.88
C ASP A 44 -47.92 1.81 -40.30
N GLU A 45 -49.25 1.65 -40.22
CA GLU A 45 -50.14 2.65 -39.59
C GLU A 45 -49.90 2.76 -38.09
N LEU A 46 -49.59 1.62 -37.44
CA LEU A 46 -49.23 1.57 -36.03
C LEU A 46 -47.91 2.29 -35.75
N ALA A 47 -46.92 2.12 -36.64
CA ALA A 47 -45.61 2.76 -36.56
C ALA A 47 -45.71 4.29 -36.65
N VAL A 48 -46.54 4.80 -37.58
CA VAL A 48 -46.73 6.24 -37.79
C VAL A 48 -47.39 6.90 -36.57
N ARG A 49 -48.34 6.23 -35.91
CA ARG A 49 -49.13 6.82 -34.82
C ARG A 49 -48.52 6.63 -33.43
N LEU A 50 -47.92 5.47 -33.18
CA LEU A 50 -47.48 5.05 -31.84
C LEU A 50 -45.98 4.73 -31.76
N GLY A 51 -45.27 4.87 -32.89
CA GLY A 51 -43.82 4.70 -32.96
C GLY A 51 -43.35 3.24 -32.92
N THR A 52 -42.04 3.08 -32.81
CA THR A 52 -41.37 1.77 -32.92
C THR A 52 -41.65 0.82 -31.76
N VAL A 53 -42.05 1.32 -30.60
CA VAL A 53 -42.41 0.51 -29.43
C VAL A 53 -43.70 -0.25 -29.69
N ALA A 54 -44.68 0.37 -30.36
CA ALA A 54 -45.93 -0.29 -30.74
C ALA A 54 -45.71 -1.41 -31.77
N VAL A 55 -44.82 -1.19 -32.75
CA VAL A 55 -44.43 -2.24 -33.71
C VAL A 55 -43.79 -3.43 -33.00
N LYS A 56 -42.95 -3.20 -31.99
CA LYS A 56 -42.37 -4.28 -31.16
C LYS A 56 -43.45 -5.04 -30.37
N LEU A 57 -44.51 -4.38 -29.92
CA LEU A 57 -45.66 -5.04 -29.27
C LEU A 57 -46.46 -5.88 -30.27
N TRP A 58 -46.70 -5.37 -31.49
CA TRP A 58 -47.34 -6.10 -32.58
C TRP A 58 -46.53 -7.34 -32.99
N GLN A 59 -45.20 -7.21 -33.15
CA GLN A 59 -44.31 -8.34 -33.44
C GLN A 59 -44.33 -9.41 -32.34
N ARG A 60 -44.46 -9.00 -31.07
CA ARG A 60 -44.63 -9.94 -29.95
C ARG A 60 -45.99 -10.63 -29.98
N ALA A 61 -47.06 -9.91 -30.31
CA ALA A 61 -48.41 -10.47 -30.43
C ALA A 61 -48.52 -11.49 -31.57
N ASN A 62 -47.81 -11.28 -32.68
CA ASN A 62 -47.76 -12.19 -33.84
C ASN A 62 -46.67 -13.26 -33.76
N GLY A 63 -45.96 -13.39 -32.63
CA GLY A 63 -44.91 -14.42 -32.48
C GLY A 63 -43.66 -14.20 -33.33
N CYS A 64 -43.52 -13.06 -34.02
CA CYS A 64 -42.35 -12.70 -34.83
C CYS A 64 -41.16 -12.21 -33.98
N SER A 65 -41.32 -12.12 -32.66
CA SER A 65 -40.27 -11.67 -31.74
C SER A 65 -39.39 -12.83 -31.29
N GLN A 66 -38.18 -12.93 -31.81
CA GLN A 66 -37.17 -13.85 -31.29
C GLN A 66 -36.39 -13.20 -30.14
N ARG A 67 -36.60 -13.69 -28.91
CA ARG A 67 -35.78 -13.34 -27.74
C ARG A 67 -34.76 -14.45 -27.50
N LEU A 68 -33.52 -14.23 -27.92
CA LEU A 68 -32.42 -15.12 -27.57
C LEU A 68 -32.29 -15.17 -26.05
N LEU A 69 -32.22 -16.40 -25.50
CA LEU A 69 -31.90 -16.61 -24.10
C LEU A 69 -30.46 -16.14 -23.88
N LYS A 70 -30.28 -15.14 -23.02
CA LYS A 70 -28.95 -14.72 -22.57
C LYS A 70 -28.68 -15.43 -21.26
N LEU A 71 -27.58 -16.18 -21.22
CA LEU A 71 -27.05 -16.73 -19.99
C LEU A 71 -26.59 -15.56 -19.12
N VAL A 72 -27.33 -15.29 -18.06
CA VAL A 72 -26.97 -14.30 -17.05
C VAL A 72 -26.41 -15.07 -15.88
N LEU A 73 -25.09 -14.99 -15.69
CA LEU A 73 -24.46 -15.45 -14.47
C LEU A 73 -24.78 -14.43 -13.37
N PRO A 74 -25.44 -14.83 -12.27
CA PRO A 74 -25.62 -13.94 -11.14
C PRO A 74 -24.24 -13.48 -10.64
N PRO A 75 -24.08 -12.21 -10.23
CA PRO A 75 -22.83 -11.73 -9.68
C PRO A 75 -22.48 -12.56 -8.44
N GLU A 76 -21.21 -12.95 -8.31
CA GLU A 76 -20.73 -13.68 -7.15
C GLU A 76 -20.89 -12.80 -5.89
N SER A 77 -21.79 -13.21 -5.00
CA SER A 77 -21.98 -12.61 -3.70
C SER A 77 -21.22 -13.39 -2.63
N PHE A 78 -20.42 -12.69 -1.83
CA PHE A 78 -19.68 -13.27 -0.71
C PHE A 78 -20.44 -12.98 0.58
N ILE A 79 -21.54 -13.71 0.75
CA ILE A 79 -22.45 -13.58 1.90
C ILE A 79 -22.50 -14.92 2.60
N GLU A 80 -22.36 -14.91 3.92
CA GLU A 80 -22.64 -16.04 4.78
C GLU A 80 -23.66 -15.60 5.84
N SER A 81 -24.70 -16.41 6.04
CA SER A 81 -25.79 -16.11 6.96
C SER A 81 -26.16 -17.34 7.77
N PHE A 82 -26.60 -17.13 9.01
CA PHE A 82 -27.08 -18.20 9.87
C PHE A 82 -28.21 -17.69 10.76
N GLU A 83 -29.27 -18.49 10.83
CA GLU A 83 -30.40 -18.29 11.71
C GLU A 83 -30.28 -19.29 12.86
N PHE A 84 -30.33 -18.78 14.09
CA PHE A 84 -30.18 -19.61 15.28
C PHE A 84 -31.51 -20.30 15.59
N GLU A 85 -31.45 -21.59 15.94
CA GLU A 85 -32.65 -22.35 16.35
C GLU A 85 -33.26 -21.79 17.64
N ASN A 86 -32.42 -21.31 18.55
CA ASN A 86 -32.82 -20.64 19.78
C ASN A 86 -32.25 -19.22 19.80
N GLU A 87 -33.01 -18.31 20.39
CA GLU A 87 -32.58 -16.94 20.65
C GLU A 87 -31.30 -16.92 21.50
N ILE A 88 -30.27 -16.21 21.02
CA ILE A 88 -29.01 -16.07 21.78
C ILE A 88 -28.99 -14.74 22.54
N GLU A 89 -28.62 -14.81 23.82
CA GLU A 89 -28.51 -13.66 24.71
C GLU A 89 -27.06 -13.19 24.88
N THR A 90 -26.08 -14.02 24.49
CA THR A 90 -24.65 -13.75 24.68
C THR A 90 -23.89 -13.61 23.35
N VAL A 91 -22.70 -13.00 23.41
CA VAL A 91 -21.90 -12.64 22.23
C VAL A 91 -20.97 -13.78 21.79
N GLU A 92 -20.68 -14.76 22.65
CA GLU A 92 -19.76 -15.87 22.34
C GLU A 92 -20.25 -16.77 21.20
N PRO A 93 -21.53 -17.21 21.14
CA PRO A 93 -22.04 -17.97 20.01
C PRO A 93 -22.00 -17.18 18.71
N LEU A 94 -22.24 -15.86 18.79
CA LEU A 94 -22.12 -14.95 17.66
C LEU A 94 -20.68 -14.90 17.14
N LEU A 95 -19.70 -14.70 18.02
CA LEU A 95 -18.28 -14.68 17.66
C LEU A 95 -17.81 -15.99 17.04
N PHE A 96 -18.28 -17.13 17.57
CA PHE A 96 -18.00 -18.44 17.00
C PHE A 96 -18.49 -18.55 15.55
N MET A 97 -19.73 -18.12 15.29
CA MET A 97 -20.30 -18.11 13.94
C MET A 97 -19.56 -17.14 13.00
N LEU A 98 -19.20 -15.96 13.49
CA LEU A 98 -18.44 -14.97 12.71
C LEU A 98 -17.06 -15.50 12.32
N ARG A 99 -16.36 -16.22 13.20
CA ARG A 99 -15.08 -16.86 12.87
C ARG A 99 -15.25 -17.89 11.75
N ARG A 100 -16.31 -18.70 11.81
CA ARG A 100 -16.63 -19.68 10.74
C ARG A 100 -16.95 -18.99 9.42
N PHE A 101 -17.70 -17.89 9.44
CA PHE A 101 -18.00 -17.11 8.23
C PHE A 101 -16.76 -16.52 7.61
N LEU A 102 -15.86 -15.94 8.42
CA LEU A 102 -14.60 -15.39 7.93
C LEU A 102 -13.73 -16.46 7.26
N GLN A 103 -13.67 -17.68 7.82
CA GLN A 103 -12.98 -18.82 7.20
C GLN A 103 -13.57 -19.17 5.82
N GLN A 104 -14.89 -19.32 5.74
CA GLN A 104 -15.58 -19.64 4.50
C GLN A 104 -15.41 -18.55 3.43
N LEU A 105 -15.55 -17.29 3.84
CA LEU A 105 -15.34 -16.13 2.98
C LEU A 105 -13.89 -16.06 2.50
N ALA A 106 -12.91 -16.26 3.37
CA ALA A 106 -11.49 -16.25 3.02
C ALA A 106 -11.17 -17.34 1.98
N ILE A 107 -11.66 -18.56 2.16
CA ILE A 107 -11.48 -19.66 1.20
C ILE A 107 -12.08 -19.29 -0.16
N ARG A 108 -13.33 -18.82 -0.19
CA ARG A 108 -14.03 -18.45 -1.44
C ARG A 108 -13.35 -17.27 -2.16
N LEU A 109 -12.92 -16.25 -1.42
CA LEU A 109 -12.22 -15.08 -1.97
C LEU A 109 -10.83 -15.46 -2.50
N ASN A 110 -10.10 -16.31 -1.78
CA ASN A 110 -8.78 -16.79 -2.22
C ASN A 110 -8.87 -17.65 -3.49
N ALA A 111 -9.91 -18.47 -3.63
CA ALA A 111 -10.12 -19.32 -4.81
C ALA A 111 -10.23 -18.53 -6.13
N ILE A 112 -10.65 -17.26 -6.06
CA ILE A 112 -10.78 -16.35 -7.21
C ILE A 112 -9.78 -15.20 -7.19
N TYR A 113 -8.76 -15.27 -6.34
CA TYR A 113 -7.69 -14.26 -6.20
C TYR A 113 -8.17 -12.84 -5.84
N LEU A 114 -9.24 -12.72 -5.05
CA LEU A 114 -9.73 -11.46 -4.51
C LEU A 114 -9.45 -11.36 -3.01
N VAL A 115 -9.46 -10.13 -2.48
CA VAL A 115 -9.32 -9.85 -1.04
C VAL A 115 -10.47 -9.02 -0.50
N ALA A 116 -10.85 -9.19 0.77
CA ALA A 116 -11.88 -8.38 1.39
C ALA A 116 -11.40 -6.93 1.58
N LYS A 117 -12.16 -5.96 1.06
CA LYS A 117 -11.94 -4.52 1.26
C LYS A 117 -12.83 -3.98 2.37
N GLU A 118 -14.07 -4.45 2.41
CA GLU A 118 -15.06 -4.05 3.40
C GLU A 118 -15.82 -5.28 3.84
N ILE A 119 -16.23 -5.30 5.10
CA ILE A 119 -17.08 -6.35 5.67
C ILE A 119 -18.31 -5.67 6.26
N GLN A 120 -19.48 -6.19 5.93
CA GLN A 120 -20.76 -5.70 6.42
C GLN A 120 -21.38 -6.76 7.32
N LEU A 121 -21.53 -6.41 8.59
CA LEU A 121 -22.17 -7.24 9.61
C LEU A 121 -23.63 -6.79 9.76
N ARG A 122 -24.55 -7.73 9.64
CA ARG A 122 -25.97 -7.53 9.96
C ARG A 122 -26.40 -8.55 11.01
N ILE A 123 -27.04 -8.07 12.06
CA ILE A 123 -27.60 -8.88 13.14
C ILE A 123 -29.08 -8.58 13.22
N THR A 124 -29.94 -9.59 13.22
CA THR A 124 -31.39 -9.44 13.37
C THR A 124 -31.81 -9.92 14.75
N PHE A 125 -32.66 -9.15 15.43
CA PHE A 125 -33.15 -9.46 16.76
C PHE A 125 -34.60 -9.96 16.76
N SER A 126 -35.07 -10.47 17.90
CA SER A 126 -36.43 -11.04 18.05
C SER A 126 -37.57 -10.06 17.79
N ASP A 127 -37.35 -8.76 18.00
CA ASP A 127 -38.32 -7.70 17.67
C ASP A 127 -38.34 -7.33 16.17
N LYS A 128 -37.60 -8.06 15.33
CA LYS A 128 -37.37 -7.79 13.90
C LYS A 128 -36.57 -6.52 13.60
N SER A 129 -36.02 -5.86 14.62
CA SER A 129 -35.03 -4.81 14.40
C SER A 129 -33.71 -5.42 13.92
N HIS A 130 -32.91 -4.63 13.22
CA HIS A 130 -31.62 -5.05 12.70
C HIS A 130 -30.53 -4.06 13.07
N TYR A 131 -29.39 -4.61 13.49
CA TYR A 131 -28.15 -3.88 13.66
C TYR A 131 -27.28 -4.08 12.43
N GLU A 132 -26.79 -2.99 11.84
CA GLU A 132 -25.94 -3.03 10.66
C GLU A 132 -24.67 -2.20 10.86
N ARG A 133 -23.52 -2.80 10.54
CA ARG A 133 -22.23 -2.11 10.62
C ARG A 133 -21.32 -2.47 9.45
N ILE A 134 -20.75 -1.44 8.83
CA ILE A 134 -19.76 -1.59 7.76
C ILE A 134 -18.36 -1.32 8.34
N PHE A 135 -17.47 -2.27 8.14
CA PHE A 135 -16.06 -2.20 8.49
C PHE A 135 -15.23 -1.99 7.22
N LYS A 136 -14.51 -0.87 7.15
CA LYS A 136 -13.55 -0.62 6.07
C LYS A 136 -12.18 -1.15 6.50
N ILE A 137 -11.62 -2.05 5.71
CA ILE A 137 -10.33 -2.67 5.99
C ILE A 137 -9.24 -1.73 5.42
N PRO A 138 -8.35 -1.16 6.25
CA PRO A 138 -7.34 -0.21 5.80
C PRO A 138 -6.44 -0.78 4.70
N GLN A 139 -6.02 -2.04 4.88
CA GLN A 139 -5.27 -2.80 3.88
C GLN A 139 -6.08 -4.07 3.53
N PRO A 140 -6.66 -4.15 2.31
CA PRO A 140 -7.50 -5.26 1.93
C PRO A 140 -6.81 -6.62 2.14
N THR A 141 -7.44 -7.51 2.89
CA THR A 141 -6.83 -8.77 3.34
C THR A 141 -7.87 -9.87 3.49
N ASN A 142 -7.43 -11.12 3.38
CA ASN A 142 -8.21 -12.31 3.74
C ASN A 142 -7.64 -12.99 5.00
N ASN A 143 -6.75 -12.34 5.75
CA ASN A 143 -6.22 -12.90 6.98
C ASN A 143 -7.33 -12.96 8.05
N GLU A 144 -7.78 -14.18 8.33
CA GLU A 144 -8.87 -14.48 9.26
C GLU A 144 -8.64 -13.88 10.65
N GLU A 145 -7.42 -13.93 11.18
CA GLU A 145 -7.11 -13.44 12.52
C GLU A 145 -7.25 -11.91 12.60
N VAL A 146 -6.80 -11.20 11.57
CA VAL A 146 -6.91 -9.73 11.50
C VAL A 146 -8.36 -9.29 11.39
N LEU A 147 -9.13 -9.95 10.53
CA LEU A 147 -10.56 -9.66 10.33
C LEU A 147 -11.38 -10.03 11.58
N PHE A 148 -11.07 -11.17 12.20
CA PHE A 148 -11.75 -11.61 13.42
C PHE A 148 -11.46 -10.66 14.59
N ARG A 149 -10.19 -10.25 14.78
CA ARG A 149 -9.82 -9.28 15.82
C ARG A 149 -10.59 -7.97 15.66
N MET A 150 -10.75 -7.47 14.44
CA MET A 150 -11.55 -6.27 14.17
C MET A 150 -13.02 -6.43 14.59
N LEU A 151 -13.66 -7.56 14.24
CA LEU A 151 -15.03 -7.84 14.64
C LEU A 151 -15.15 -8.03 16.16
N HIS A 152 -14.21 -8.75 16.77
CA HIS A 152 -14.17 -8.99 18.21
C HIS A 152 -14.09 -7.69 18.99
N THR A 153 -13.12 -6.82 18.69
CA THR A 153 -12.94 -5.52 19.35
C THR A 153 -14.19 -4.64 19.22
N HIS A 154 -14.90 -4.70 18.10
CA HIS A 154 -16.15 -3.96 17.94
C HIS A 154 -17.29 -4.54 18.78
N LEU A 155 -17.36 -5.87 18.91
CA LEU A 155 -18.39 -6.56 19.65
C LEU A 155 -18.15 -6.63 21.17
N GLU A 156 -16.95 -6.31 21.66
CA GLU A 156 -16.63 -6.25 23.10
C GLU A 156 -17.56 -5.31 23.88
N ASN A 157 -17.95 -4.17 23.30
CA ASN A 157 -18.84 -3.19 23.92
C ASN A 157 -20.27 -3.23 23.35
N PHE A 158 -20.59 -4.26 22.56
CA PHE A 158 -21.89 -4.37 21.93
C PHE A 158 -22.94 -4.84 22.95
N THR A 159 -24.02 -4.07 23.08
CA THR A 159 -25.17 -4.42 23.92
C THR A 159 -26.44 -4.33 23.10
N SER A 160 -27.36 -5.28 23.33
CA SER A 160 -28.67 -5.31 22.72
C SER A 160 -29.75 -5.40 23.79
N ARG A 161 -30.94 -4.86 23.49
CA ARG A 161 -32.13 -5.00 24.33
C ARG A 161 -32.92 -6.27 24.03
N HIS A 162 -32.67 -6.87 22.86
CA HIS A 162 -33.41 -8.03 22.37
C HIS A 162 -32.41 -9.15 22.00
N PRO A 163 -32.76 -10.42 22.26
CA PRO A 163 -31.96 -11.55 21.83
C PRO A 163 -31.77 -11.58 20.31
N ILE A 164 -30.67 -12.20 19.87
CA ILE A 164 -30.30 -12.29 18.47
C ILE A 164 -30.96 -13.54 17.85
N LEU A 165 -31.60 -13.37 16.70
CA LEU A 165 -32.20 -14.45 15.90
C LEU A 165 -31.31 -14.90 14.76
N SER A 166 -30.64 -13.96 14.08
CA SER A 166 -29.81 -14.28 12.93
C SER A 166 -28.63 -13.33 12.77
N VAL A 167 -27.59 -13.83 12.12
CA VAL A 167 -26.39 -13.09 11.77
C VAL A 167 -26.05 -13.30 10.30
N GLU A 168 -25.68 -12.23 9.63
CA GLU A 168 -25.20 -12.22 8.25
C GLU A 168 -23.90 -11.42 8.17
N LEU A 169 -22.95 -11.94 7.40
CA LEU A 169 -21.68 -11.31 7.11
C LEU A 169 -21.47 -11.27 5.59
N GLU A 170 -21.40 -10.08 5.03
CA GLU A 170 -21.11 -9.84 3.62
C GLU A 170 -19.70 -9.26 3.45
N ALA A 171 -18.88 -9.87 2.59
CA ALA A 171 -17.59 -9.33 2.18
C ALA A 171 -17.70 -8.61 0.83
N ARG A 172 -17.19 -7.37 0.78
CA ARG A 172 -17.01 -6.62 -0.47
C ARG A 172 -15.60 -6.89 -1.00
N PRO A 173 -15.46 -7.66 -2.10
CA PRO A 173 -14.15 -8.01 -2.63
C PRO A 173 -13.50 -6.85 -3.39
N THR A 174 -12.17 -6.85 -3.41
CA THR A 174 -11.34 -6.06 -4.31
C THR A 174 -10.18 -6.90 -4.82
N ARG A 175 -9.55 -6.47 -5.91
CA ARG A 175 -8.26 -7.05 -6.31
C ARG A 175 -7.20 -6.71 -5.27
N PRO A 176 -6.32 -7.65 -4.89
CA PRO A 176 -5.19 -7.34 -4.02
C PRO A 176 -4.33 -6.28 -4.69
N ALA A 177 -3.81 -5.35 -3.90
CA ALA A 177 -2.83 -4.39 -4.37
C ALA A 177 -1.56 -5.15 -4.75
N ARG A 178 -1.38 -5.42 -6.05
CA ARG A 178 -0.12 -5.96 -6.57
C ARG A 178 0.83 -4.79 -6.75
N GLN A 179 1.81 -4.65 -5.87
CA GLN A 179 3.05 -3.99 -6.26
C GLN A 179 3.79 -4.96 -7.17
N GLN A 180 3.86 -4.64 -8.46
CA GLN A 180 4.77 -5.32 -9.37
C GLN A 180 6.16 -4.75 -9.09
N PHE A 181 6.95 -5.50 -8.33
CA PHE A 181 8.35 -5.18 -8.13
C PHE A 181 9.12 -5.49 -9.42
N GLY A 182 10.07 -4.64 -9.78
CA GLY A 182 11.01 -4.91 -10.87
C GLY A 182 11.79 -6.21 -10.65
N PHE A 183 12.30 -6.82 -11.72
CA PHE A 183 13.00 -8.13 -11.67
C PHE A 183 14.24 -8.15 -10.76
N PHE A 184 14.78 -6.97 -10.43
CA PHE A 184 15.93 -6.77 -9.54
C PHE A 184 15.58 -6.03 -8.25
N GLU A 185 14.30 -5.73 -8.03
CA GLU A 185 13.84 -5.08 -6.80
C GLU A 185 13.58 -6.14 -5.74
N THR A 186 14.15 -5.93 -4.56
CA THR A 186 13.72 -6.71 -3.40
C THR A 186 12.33 -6.20 -3.04
N ALA A 187 11.32 -7.06 -3.06
CA ALA A 187 10.00 -6.75 -2.55
C ALA A 187 10.01 -6.76 -1.02
N LEU A 188 9.36 -5.79 -0.36
CA LEU A 188 8.99 -5.98 1.03
C LEU A 188 7.98 -7.13 1.11
N ARG A 189 8.37 -8.21 1.79
CA ARG A 189 7.49 -9.38 1.99
C ARG A 189 6.26 -9.03 2.83
N ASP A 190 6.43 -8.18 3.85
CA ASP A 190 5.36 -7.71 4.72
C ASP A 190 5.61 -6.24 5.14
N PRO A 191 4.91 -5.27 4.53
CA PRO A 191 5.01 -3.88 4.92
C PRO A 191 4.54 -3.62 6.36
N ALA A 192 3.51 -4.32 6.86
CA ALA A 192 2.96 -4.07 8.19
C ALA A 192 3.96 -4.47 9.28
N GLN A 193 4.59 -5.64 9.14
CA GLN A 193 5.62 -6.12 10.06
C GLN A 193 6.84 -5.20 10.12
N LEU A 194 7.24 -4.61 8.98
CA LEU A 194 8.30 -3.60 8.94
C LEU A 194 7.94 -2.39 9.80
N HIS A 195 6.75 -1.82 9.61
CA HIS A 195 6.32 -0.63 10.36
C HIS A 195 6.22 -0.93 11.88
N GLU A 196 5.75 -2.12 12.25
CA GLU A 196 5.71 -2.55 13.65
C GLU A 196 7.12 -2.65 14.25
N THR A 197 8.06 -3.23 13.51
CA THR A 197 9.45 -3.37 13.95
C THR A 197 10.13 -2.00 14.08
N LEU A 198 9.93 -1.10 13.12
CA LEU A 198 10.44 0.27 13.19
C LEU A 198 9.87 1.02 14.39
N ALA A 199 8.56 0.92 14.65
CA ALA A 199 7.94 1.55 15.81
C ALA A 199 8.55 1.02 17.13
N ARG A 200 8.81 -0.28 17.22
CA ARG A 200 9.46 -0.88 18.40
C ARG A 200 10.90 -0.42 18.57
N LEU A 201 11.67 -0.34 17.49
CA LEU A 201 13.05 0.17 17.52
C LEU A 201 13.09 1.65 17.93
N ILE A 202 12.19 2.47 17.40
CA ILE A 202 12.03 3.88 17.79
C ILE A 202 11.66 3.99 19.27
N GLY A 203 10.77 3.12 19.78
CA GLY A 203 10.45 3.08 21.20
C GLY A 203 11.63 2.73 22.11
N LEU A 204 12.56 1.88 21.64
CA LEU A 204 13.73 1.44 22.43
C LEU A 204 14.92 2.40 22.32
N LEU A 205 15.20 2.90 21.12
CA LEU A 205 16.40 3.69 20.81
C LEU A 205 16.07 5.18 20.67
N GLY A 206 14.81 5.58 20.60
CA GLY A 206 14.42 6.95 20.31
C GLY A 206 14.43 7.28 18.81
N PRO A 207 13.68 8.31 18.40
CA PRO A 207 13.45 8.64 16.99
C PRO A 207 14.73 9.04 16.25
N ASP A 208 15.68 9.69 16.93
CA ASP A 208 16.89 10.23 16.30
C ASP A 208 17.97 9.17 16.04
N ARG A 209 17.77 7.93 16.51
CA ARG A 209 18.75 6.82 16.39
C ARG A 209 18.29 5.70 15.47
N VAL A 210 17.11 5.83 14.84
CA VAL A 210 16.53 4.81 13.95
C VAL A 210 16.08 5.47 12.66
N GLY A 211 16.71 5.11 11.54
CA GLY A 211 16.46 5.79 10.28
C GLY A 211 17.46 5.49 9.17
N ARG A 212 17.46 6.33 8.15
CA ARG A 212 18.46 6.35 7.08
C ARG A 212 19.48 7.45 7.39
N PRO A 213 20.80 7.15 7.40
CA PRO A 213 21.81 8.18 7.48
C PRO A 213 21.88 8.94 6.16
N VAL A 214 21.78 10.25 6.23
CA VAL A 214 21.93 11.16 5.08
C VAL A 214 23.15 12.03 5.34
N LEU A 215 24.05 12.05 4.36
CA LEU A 215 25.24 12.91 4.41
C LEU A 215 24.79 14.36 4.49
N GLU A 216 25.36 15.09 5.44
CA GLU A 216 25.16 16.53 5.51
C GLU A 216 25.97 17.22 4.40
N GLU A 217 25.50 18.37 3.93
CA GLU A 217 26.24 19.21 2.99
C GLU A 217 27.39 19.94 3.71
N THR A 218 28.34 19.15 4.18
CA THR A 218 29.51 19.61 4.93
C THR A 218 30.73 18.80 4.54
N HIS A 219 31.89 19.43 4.66
CA HIS A 219 33.18 18.79 4.42
C HIS A 219 33.69 18.04 5.66
N ARG A 220 32.94 18.08 6.77
CA ARG A 220 33.33 17.40 8.02
C ARG A 220 33.22 15.87 7.83
N PRO A 221 34.26 15.12 8.22
CA PRO A 221 34.20 13.67 8.17
C PRO A 221 33.15 13.16 9.15
N ASP A 222 32.48 12.07 8.78
CA ASP A 222 31.48 11.38 9.62
C ASP A 222 30.28 12.25 10.05
N ALA A 223 30.07 13.41 9.40
CA ALA A 223 28.89 14.24 9.62
C ALA A 223 27.71 13.69 8.80
N PHE A 224 26.69 13.25 9.51
CA PHE A 224 25.45 12.77 8.94
C PHE A 224 24.29 13.16 9.85
N ARG A 225 23.10 13.27 9.26
CA ARG A 225 21.85 13.36 10.00
C ARG A 225 21.04 12.08 9.80
N MET A 226 20.23 11.77 10.80
CA MET A 226 19.28 10.66 10.72
C MET A 226 17.95 11.17 10.17
N GLU A 227 17.46 10.56 9.10
CA GLU A 227 16.12 10.78 8.58
C GLU A 227 15.22 9.56 8.84
N PRO A 228 13.89 9.73 9.00
CA PRO A 228 12.97 8.62 9.14
C PRO A 228 13.13 7.61 8.01
N PHE A 229 13.21 6.31 8.37
CA PHE A 229 13.36 5.26 7.38
C PHE A 229 12.13 5.17 6.47
N ALA A 230 12.35 5.27 5.16
CA ALA A 230 11.35 5.02 4.13
C ALA A 230 11.86 3.92 3.20
N TRP A 231 11.00 2.93 2.92
CA TRP A 231 11.36 1.80 2.06
C TRP A 231 11.46 2.15 0.58
N GLU A 232 10.77 3.21 0.14
CA GLU A 232 10.72 3.59 -1.26
C GLU A 232 12.13 3.85 -1.82
N MET A 233 12.71 2.84 -2.45
CA MET A 233 13.96 2.98 -3.19
C MET A 233 13.66 3.82 -4.42
N ARG A 234 14.03 5.08 -4.37
CA ARG A 234 14.14 5.89 -5.58
C ARG A 234 15.38 5.40 -6.33
N ASP A 235 15.19 5.04 -7.60
CA ASP A 235 16.30 4.84 -8.54
C ASP A 235 16.99 6.19 -8.75
N GLU A 236 17.87 6.56 -7.83
CA GLU A 236 18.85 7.60 -8.13
C GLU A 236 19.96 6.97 -8.95
N PRO A 237 20.28 7.51 -10.13
CA PRO A 237 21.37 7.00 -10.93
C PRO A 237 22.64 7.10 -10.11
N VAL A 238 23.26 5.95 -9.81
CA VAL A 238 24.57 5.88 -9.18
C VAL A 238 25.54 6.60 -10.11
N GLN A 239 25.89 7.84 -9.77
CA GLN A 239 26.95 8.55 -10.47
C GLN A 239 28.24 7.78 -10.18
N ASN A 240 28.76 7.14 -11.22
CA ASN A 240 29.99 6.38 -11.14
C ASN A 240 31.16 7.36 -11.10
N ASP A 241 31.36 7.98 -9.94
CA ASP A 241 32.51 8.82 -9.66
C ASP A 241 33.75 7.92 -9.70
N GLY A 242 34.48 8.01 -10.81
CA GLY A 242 35.59 7.11 -11.14
C GLY A 242 36.44 6.70 -9.95
N GLY A 243 36.60 5.39 -9.77
CA GLY A 243 37.61 4.71 -8.95
C GLY A 243 38.11 5.48 -7.73
N ARG A 244 37.24 5.76 -6.75
CA ARG A 244 37.70 6.25 -5.43
C ARG A 244 38.34 5.09 -4.68
N ILE A 245 39.59 5.27 -4.24
CA ILE A 245 40.28 4.29 -3.39
C ILE A 245 39.70 4.40 -1.97
N PRO A 246 39.10 3.34 -1.40
CA PRO A 246 38.54 3.39 -0.05
C PRO A 246 39.63 3.62 1.01
N LEU A 247 39.36 4.54 1.95
CA LEU A 247 40.21 4.75 3.11
C LEU A 247 39.77 3.79 4.25
N ARG A 248 40.61 2.81 4.57
CA ARG A 248 40.41 1.97 5.75
C ARG A 248 40.90 2.69 7.00
N ARG A 249 39.97 3.28 7.74
CA ARG A 249 40.25 4.03 8.97
C ARG A 249 40.53 3.10 10.16
N PHE A 250 41.51 3.46 10.98
CA PHE A 250 41.81 2.76 12.22
C PHE A 250 40.78 3.14 13.29
N ARG A 251 40.22 2.12 13.99
CA ARG A 251 39.26 2.33 15.08
C ARG A 251 39.83 3.16 16.23
N THR A 252 41.12 3.04 16.50
CA THR A 252 41.87 3.94 17.38
C THR A 252 42.99 4.58 16.56
N ARG A 253 43.06 5.92 16.61
CA ARG A 253 44.10 6.69 15.92
C ARG A 253 45.47 6.24 16.40
N LYS A 254 46.44 6.28 15.50
CA LYS A 254 47.79 5.76 15.76
C LYS A 254 48.79 6.90 15.67
N SER A 255 49.47 7.17 16.78
CA SER A 255 50.56 8.15 16.82
C SER A 255 51.67 7.76 15.83
N ALA A 256 52.19 8.77 15.13
CA ALA A 256 53.28 8.64 14.18
C ALA A 256 54.28 9.78 14.34
N ALA A 257 55.53 9.53 13.97
CA ALA A 257 56.55 10.57 13.88
C ALA A 257 56.69 10.98 12.41
N VAL A 258 56.37 12.23 12.10
CA VAL A 258 56.52 12.80 10.74
C VAL A 258 57.65 13.83 10.77
N LEU A 259 58.70 13.60 9.99
CA LEU A 259 59.75 14.60 9.76
C LEU A 259 59.28 15.53 8.66
N LEU A 260 59.40 16.83 8.92
CA LEU A 260 58.99 17.88 7.98
C LEU A 260 60.23 18.47 7.30
N ASP A 261 60.14 18.67 5.99
CA ASP A 261 61.01 19.58 5.26
C ASP A 261 60.25 20.90 5.05
N GLY A 262 60.60 21.91 5.85
CA GLY A 262 59.80 23.12 6.00
C GLY A 262 58.41 22.83 6.57
N LYS A 263 57.36 23.01 5.74
CA LYS A 263 55.95 22.75 6.10
C LYS A 263 55.39 21.48 5.46
N LYS A 264 56.23 20.64 4.85
CA LYS A 264 55.81 19.47 4.06
C LYS A 264 56.29 18.16 4.70
N PRO A 265 55.42 17.14 4.84
CA PRO A 265 55.83 15.78 5.23
C PRO A 265 56.92 15.21 4.31
N ALA A 266 58.12 14.99 4.83
CA ALA A 266 59.25 14.42 4.09
C ALA A 266 59.49 12.95 4.43
N HIS A 267 59.16 12.52 5.65
CA HIS A 267 59.32 11.13 6.07
C HIS A 267 58.31 10.77 7.16
N VAL A 268 57.67 9.60 7.04
CA VAL A 268 56.67 9.10 8.00
C VAL A 268 57.20 7.84 8.66
N ARG A 269 57.23 7.83 9.99
CA ARG A 269 57.66 6.67 10.79
C ARG A 269 56.57 6.24 11.77
N ARG A 270 56.17 4.97 11.64
CA ARG A 270 55.31 4.21 12.56
C ARG A 270 55.89 2.80 12.76
N ALA A 271 55.44 2.10 13.79
CA ALA A 271 55.80 0.71 14.08
C ALA A 271 55.66 -0.26 12.89
N THR A 272 54.73 -0.01 11.95
CA THR A 272 54.44 -0.90 10.80
C THR A 272 54.68 -0.28 9.43
N THR A 273 54.95 1.02 9.36
CA THR A 273 55.11 1.76 8.08
C THR A 273 56.19 2.80 8.28
N ASN A 274 57.26 2.73 7.49
CA ASN A 274 58.42 3.59 7.65
C ASN A 274 59.03 3.90 6.28
N GLY A 275 59.08 5.17 5.91
CA GLY A 275 59.75 5.56 4.68
C GLY A 275 59.65 7.03 4.33
N VAL A 276 60.40 7.38 3.29
CA VAL A 276 60.40 8.71 2.68
C VAL A 276 59.07 8.94 1.97
N VAL A 277 58.57 10.16 2.05
CA VAL A 277 57.39 10.60 1.30
C VAL A 277 57.78 10.86 -0.15
N VAL A 278 57.18 10.13 -1.08
CA VAL A 278 57.40 10.29 -2.53
C VAL A 278 56.37 11.20 -3.19
N ALA A 279 55.16 11.25 -2.64
CA ALA A 279 54.10 12.14 -3.10
C ALA A 279 53.21 12.56 -1.91
N GLN A 280 52.65 13.77 -1.99
CA GLN A 280 51.75 14.30 -0.97
C GLN A 280 50.69 15.22 -1.55
N THR A 281 49.49 15.22 -0.97
CA THR A 281 48.40 16.16 -1.25
C THR A 281 47.86 16.74 0.05
N GLY A 282 47.49 18.02 0.05
CA GLY A 282 47.12 18.79 1.23
C GLY A 282 48.02 20.03 1.43
N PRO A 283 47.91 20.74 2.56
CA PRO A 283 47.10 20.38 3.73
C PRO A 283 45.60 20.66 3.55
N TYR A 284 44.77 19.73 4.02
CA TYR A 284 43.31 19.88 4.07
C TYR A 284 42.88 20.33 5.48
N PRO A 285 42.34 21.55 5.64
CA PRO A 285 41.79 21.98 6.91
C PRO A 285 40.45 21.27 7.19
N LEU A 286 40.28 20.67 8.38
CA LEU A 286 39.19 19.68 8.60
C LEU A 286 38.36 19.86 9.88
N SER A 287 38.41 21.03 10.51
CA SER A 287 37.78 21.22 11.84
C SER A 287 37.21 22.62 12.08
N GLY A 288 36.85 23.34 11.01
CA GLY A 288 36.25 24.67 11.09
C GLY A 288 35.33 24.94 9.90
N ASN A 289 34.72 26.11 9.86
CA ASN A 289 34.16 26.68 8.65
C ASN A 289 35.08 27.79 8.14
N TRP A 290 35.02 28.12 6.85
CA TRP A 290 35.84 29.20 6.30
C TRP A 290 35.55 30.58 6.93
N TRP A 291 34.42 30.72 7.62
CA TRP A 291 33.99 31.90 8.36
C TRP A 291 34.26 31.86 9.87
N ASP A 292 34.84 30.79 10.42
CA ASP A 292 35.14 30.71 11.85
C ASP A 292 36.41 31.53 12.19
N GLU A 293 36.34 32.35 13.25
CA GLU A 293 37.46 33.21 13.70
C GLU A 293 38.58 32.43 14.41
N GLN A 294 38.35 31.15 14.76
CA GLN A 294 39.34 30.28 15.41
C GLN A 294 40.19 29.52 14.37
N ALA A 295 41.48 29.33 14.68
CA ALA A 295 42.39 28.55 13.83
C ALA A 295 41.89 27.11 13.67
N TRP A 296 41.97 26.59 12.43
CA TRP A 296 41.63 25.21 12.10
C TRP A 296 42.35 24.22 13.04
N ALA A 297 41.61 23.55 13.92
CA ALA A 297 42.15 22.59 14.89
C ALA A 297 42.83 21.32 14.30
N ARG A 298 42.76 21.10 12.97
CA ARG A 298 43.27 19.90 12.30
C ARG A 298 43.61 20.18 10.85
N MET A 299 44.83 19.77 10.47
CA MET A 299 45.29 19.75 9.07
C MET A 299 45.61 18.31 8.68
N GLU A 300 45.10 17.85 7.53
CA GLU A 300 45.33 16.51 7.00
C GLU A 300 46.20 16.52 5.75
N TRP A 301 46.95 15.43 5.56
CA TRP A 301 47.72 15.15 4.36
C TRP A 301 47.47 13.72 3.91
N ASP A 302 47.31 13.56 2.60
CA ASP A 302 47.37 12.26 1.95
C ASP A 302 48.80 12.08 1.44
N VAL A 303 49.46 11.03 1.90
CA VAL A 303 50.90 10.81 1.75
C VAL A 303 51.14 9.44 1.13
N GLN A 304 51.98 9.41 0.09
CA GLN A 304 52.51 8.18 -0.48
C GLN A 304 53.93 7.96 0.02
N VAL A 305 54.19 6.79 0.60
CA VAL A 305 55.51 6.37 1.05
C VAL A 305 56.22 5.58 -0.06
N VAL A 306 57.55 5.53 -0.07
CA VAL A 306 58.38 4.79 -1.06
C VAL A 306 57.92 3.34 -1.27
N ASP A 307 57.39 2.69 -0.25
CA ASP A 307 56.89 1.30 -0.33
C ASP A 307 55.54 1.17 -1.09
N GLY A 308 55.01 2.28 -1.60
CA GLY A 308 53.76 2.36 -2.34
C GLY A 308 52.53 2.60 -1.45
N THR A 309 52.67 2.57 -0.13
CA THR A 309 51.56 2.75 0.81
C THR A 309 51.02 4.17 0.76
N LEU A 310 49.72 4.29 0.54
CA LEU A 310 48.98 5.54 0.64
C LEU A 310 48.33 5.63 2.02
N LEU A 311 48.65 6.68 2.76
CA LEU A 311 48.16 6.91 4.12
C LEU A 311 47.60 8.31 4.29
N ARG A 312 46.60 8.44 5.15
CA ARG A 312 46.10 9.74 5.61
C ARG A 312 46.63 10.03 7.01
N CYS A 313 47.40 11.10 7.14
CA CYS A 313 47.91 11.59 8.40
C CYS A 313 47.40 13.00 8.70
N HIS A 314 47.33 13.33 9.98
CA HIS A 314 46.98 14.68 10.42
C HIS A 314 47.85 15.10 11.59
N VAL A 315 47.91 16.41 11.79
CA VAL A 315 48.52 17.02 12.97
C VAL A 315 47.42 17.60 13.86
N SER A 316 47.47 17.28 15.15
CA SER A 316 46.68 17.89 16.23
C SER A 316 47.61 18.59 17.22
N GLU A 317 47.07 19.22 18.26
CA GLU A 317 47.85 19.83 19.34
C GLU A 317 48.81 18.83 20.02
N ASP A 318 48.44 17.54 20.04
CA ASP A 318 49.19 16.46 20.69
C ASP A 318 50.24 15.80 19.79
N GLY A 319 50.35 16.22 18.52
CA GLY A 319 51.33 15.73 17.55
C GLY A 319 50.71 15.09 16.30
N TRP A 320 51.51 14.26 15.63
CA TRP A 320 51.11 13.61 14.38
C TRP A 320 50.44 12.25 14.61
N GLU A 321 49.33 12.03 13.93
CA GLU A 321 48.58 10.77 13.94
C GLU A 321 48.24 10.30 12.54
N ILE A 322 47.98 9.00 12.39
CA ILE A 322 47.51 8.39 11.14
C ILE A 322 46.06 7.91 11.34
N ASP A 323 45.17 8.34 10.46
CA ASP A 323 43.75 7.97 10.48
C ASP A 323 43.47 6.65 9.78
N GLY A 324 44.23 6.32 8.74
CA GLY A 324 43.97 5.13 7.94
C GLY A 324 44.96 4.94 6.79
N ILE A 325 44.75 3.85 6.06
CA ILE A 325 45.49 3.46 4.85
C ILE A 325 44.46 3.32 3.72
N TYR A 326 44.81 3.75 2.52
CA TYR A 326 43.98 3.55 1.32
C TYR A 326 44.23 2.15 0.75
N ASP A 327 43.15 1.40 0.47
CA ASP A 327 43.20 0.01 -0.02
C ASP A 327 42.63 -0.14 -1.44
#